data_AF-I0GYA8-F1
#
_entry.id   AF-I0GYA8-F1
#
_cell.length_a   1.000
_cell.length_b   1.000
_cell.length_c   1.000
_cell.angle_alpha   90.00
_cell.angle_beta   90.00
_cell.angle_gamma   90.00
#
_symmetry.space_group_name_H-M   'P 1'
#
loop_
_entity.id
_entity.type
_entity.pdbx_description
1 polymer ?
#
loop_
_entity_poly.entity_id
_entity_poly.type
_entity_poly.pdbx_seq_one_letter_code
_entity_poly.pdbx_strand_id
1 'polypeptide(L)'
;METPPRALPSALASALAFGSSGAVLVLEIVALRLVGPYVGVTLQVSSSVIGVALAAIAYGAWLGGRLADRFDPRALLAPALILGAIGTALTLPLVRWGGELLRGGAAPAVLMLAALAIFLPAFVLSTIAPMVVKLQLGDLRRAGSVVGRLSSIGTLGAITATLVTGFVFVAAMPSSAIVLSLAVLLAVSGLVLGWWLRRDMPGSPRMRAALAAVGLVGAGLGATSPTPCDLETAYHCARVDEDPARDGGRTLILNSARHSYVDLNDPRHLEFEYVQWIGAVLDDLRPGPVDALHIGGGGFTVPNYLRTTRPGSDQLVLELDGGLVDLDEQKLGLVTGPDLRVRVGDARVGLAAQATSSYDVVVGDAFGHLVVPWHLATREMAADVARVLRDGGIYAQNVIDYPPNRFIRAEVATVAAAFPHIALIAPPEAIAGGHGSNFVILASKSPLPVETVRTGLSGVKQPVTLLAGTELEDFVADARILTDDYAPVDQLLAG
;
A
#
# COMPACT_ATOMS: atom_id res chain seq x y z
N MET A 1 -45.68 40.00 -8.76
CA MET A 1 -44.27 40.19 -9.17
C MET A 1 -43.42 39.38 -8.21
N GLU A 2 -43.10 38.13 -8.54
CA GLU A 2 -42.14 37.35 -7.77
C GLU A 2 -40.74 37.92 -8.04
N THR A 3 -40.06 38.37 -7.00
CA THR A 3 -38.67 38.80 -7.08
C THR A 3 -37.83 37.65 -7.65
N PRO A 4 -37.01 37.86 -8.70
CA PRO A 4 -36.19 36.80 -9.25
C PRO A 4 -35.30 36.21 -8.15
N PRO A 5 -35.15 34.88 -8.09
CA PRO A 5 -34.47 34.24 -6.99
C PRO A 5 -32.99 34.67 -6.97
N ARG A 6 -32.56 35.39 -5.92
CA ARG A 6 -31.18 35.91 -5.74
C ARG A 6 -30.13 34.87 -6.12
N ALA A 7 -29.23 35.18 -7.06
CA ALA A 7 -28.12 34.30 -7.42
C ALA A 7 -27.31 33.91 -6.17
N LEU A 8 -26.76 32.69 -6.16
CA LEU A 8 -25.92 32.25 -5.05
C LEU A 8 -24.69 33.19 -4.93
N PRO A 9 -24.21 33.54 -3.73
CA PRO A 9 -22.98 34.29 -3.60
C PRO A 9 -21.83 33.56 -4.31
N SER A 10 -21.03 34.27 -5.09
CA SER A 10 -19.93 33.69 -5.87
C SER A 10 -18.93 32.94 -4.99
N ALA A 11 -18.66 33.45 -3.79
CA ALA A 11 -17.80 32.80 -2.80
C ALA A 11 -18.37 31.45 -2.35
N LEU A 12 -19.67 31.36 -2.07
CA LEU A 12 -20.33 30.12 -1.66
C LEU A 12 -20.35 29.10 -2.81
N ALA A 13 -20.64 29.53 -4.04
CA ALA A 13 -20.57 28.68 -5.22
C ALA A 13 -19.15 28.12 -5.44
N SER A 14 -18.14 28.96 -5.24
CA SER A 14 -16.72 28.55 -5.34
C SER A 14 -16.35 27.55 -4.24
N ALA A 15 -16.76 27.80 -2.99
CA ALA A 15 -16.51 26.89 -1.87
C ALA A 15 -17.19 25.53 -2.05
N LEU A 16 -18.44 25.51 -2.56
CA LEU A 16 -19.14 24.26 -2.86
C LEU A 16 -18.45 23.47 -3.96
N ALA A 17 -18.07 24.13 -5.07
CA ALA A 17 -17.34 23.47 -6.16
C ALA A 17 -15.99 22.92 -5.70
N PHE A 18 -15.20 23.74 -4.98
CA PHE A 18 -13.92 23.35 -4.41
C PHE A 18 -14.06 22.16 -3.45
N GLY A 19 -14.99 22.27 -2.49
CA GLY A 19 -15.18 21.28 -1.43
C GLY A 19 -15.76 19.96 -1.94
N SER A 20 -16.76 19.99 -2.84
CA SER A 20 -17.34 18.76 -3.38
C SER A 20 -16.36 18.00 -4.27
N SER A 21 -15.62 18.71 -5.13
CA SER A 21 -14.58 18.08 -5.95
C SER A 21 -13.44 17.56 -5.08
N GLY A 22 -12.98 18.34 -4.10
CA GLY A 22 -11.96 17.90 -3.15
C GLY A 22 -12.38 16.63 -2.39
N ALA A 23 -13.62 16.59 -1.88
CA ALA A 23 -14.16 15.44 -1.14
C ALA A 23 -14.17 14.15 -1.97
N VAL A 24 -14.51 14.22 -3.26
CA VAL A 24 -14.45 13.05 -4.16
C VAL A 24 -13.01 12.53 -4.27
N LEU A 25 -12.03 13.41 -4.41
CA LEU A 25 -10.62 13.01 -4.52
C LEU A 25 -10.04 12.50 -3.19
N VAL A 26 -10.48 13.03 -2.04
CA VAL A 26 -10.13 12.44 -0.73
C VAL A 26 -10.62 11.00 -0.65
N LEU A 27 -11.88 10.76 -1.05
CA LEU A 27 -12.45 9.40 -1.07
C LEU A 27 -11.69 8.48 -2.02
N GLU A 28 -11.23 8.97 -3.17
CA GLU A 28 -10.45 8.18 -4.14
C GLU A 28 -9.14 7.68 -3.55
N ILE A 29 -8.37 8.58 -2.93
CA ILE A 29 -7.10 8.23 -2.29
C ILE A 29 -7.33 7.25 -1.14
N VAL A 30 -8.35 7.47 -0.31
CA VAL A 30 -8.62 6.61 0.85
C VAL A 30 -9.20 5.25 0.45
N ALA A 31 -9.98 5.17 -0.65
CA ALA A 31 -10.56 3.93 -1.13
C ALA A 31 -9.50 2.87 -1.45
N LEU A 32 -8.36 3.26 -2.03
CA LEU A 32 -7.22 2.36 -2.28
C LEU A 32 -6.74 1.70 -0.99
N ARG A 33 -6.63 2.49 0.09
CA ARG A 33 -6.13 2.04 1.39
C ARG A 33 -7.15 1.19 2.15
N LEU A 34 -8.44 1.47 1.99
CA LEU A 34 -9.51 0.66 2.60
C LEU A 34 -9.64 -0.72 1.96
N VAL A 35 -9.36 -0.82 0.66
CA VAL A 35 -9.48 -2.07 -0.10
C VAL A 35 -8.22 -2.95 0.02
N GLY A 36 -7.04 -2.33 0.15
CA GLY A 36 -5.73 -3.00 0.23
C GLY A 36 -5.64 -4.20 1.19
N PRO A 37 -6.15 -4.13 2.43
CA PRO A 37 -6.06 -5.24 3.39
C PRO A 37 -6.79 -6.53 2.95
N TYR A 38 -7.74 -6.44 2.02
CA TYR A 38 -8.59 -7.58 1.63
C TYR A 38 -8.15 -8.24 0.33
N VAL A 39 -7.63 -7.46 -0.61
CA VAL A 39 -7.29 -7.91 -1.98
C VAL A 39 -5.88 -7.54 -2.42
N GLY A 40 -5.08 -6.92 -1.55
CA GLY A 40 -3.74 -6.40 -1.86
C GLY A 40 -3.77 -5.05 -2.57
N VAL A 41 -2.59 -4.51 -2.86
CA VAL A 41 -2.42 -3.27 -3.62
C VAL A 41 -1.64 -3.61 -4.89
N THR A 42 -2.33 -3.56 -6.02
CA THR A 42 -1.77 -3.84 -7.33
C THR A 42 -2.18 -2.76 -8.33
N LEU A 43 -1.53 -2.73 -9.49
CA LEU A 43 -1.92 -1.83 -10.59
C LEU A 43 -3.38 -2.03 -11.03
N GLN A 44 -3.88 -3.26 -10.95
CA GLN A 44 -5.27 -3.59 -11.26
C GLN A 44 -6.23 -2.98 -10.22
N VAL A 45 -5.89 -3.04 -8.93
CA VAL A 45 -6.69 -2.44 -7.85
C VAL A 45 -6.73 -0.92 -8.02
N SER A 46 -5.58 -0.29 -8.25
CA SER A 46 -5.52 1.16 -8.42
C SER A 46 -6.24 1.65 -9.67
N SER A 47 -6.06 0.97 -10.80
CA SER A 47 -6.80 1.27 -12.03
C SER A 47 -8.31 1.10 -11.86
N SER A 48 -8.74 0.08 -11.10
CA SER A 48 -10.16 -0.17 -10.83
C SER A 48 -10.77 0.94 -9.98
N VAL A 49 -10.09 1.38 -8.92
CA VAL A 49 -10.59 2.48 -8.06
C VAL A 49 -10.71 3.77 -8.85
N ILE A 50 -9.69 4.15 -9.64
CA ILE A 50 -9.74 5.33 -10.50
C ILE A 50 -10.88 5.21 -11.51
N GLY A 51 -11.01 4.07 -12.19
CA GLY A 51 -12.07 3.83 -13.17
C GLY A 51 -13.48 3.96 -12.57
N VAL A 52 -13.70 3.39 -11.38
CA VAL A 52 -14.97 3.50 -10.64
C VAL A 52 -15.22 4.94 -10.19
N ALA A 53 -14.21 5.65 -9.71
CA ALA A 53 -14.32 7.05 -9.30
C ALA A 53 -14.71 7.94 -10.48
N LEU A 54 -14.04 7.80 -11.63
CA LEU A 54 -14.36 8.53 -12.86
C LEU A 54 -15.76 8.21 -13.36
N ALA A 55 -16.19 6.94 -13.30
CA ALA A 55 -17.57 6.57 -13.62
C ALA A 55 -18.58 7.26 -12.70
N ALA A 56 -18.34 7.24 -11.38
CA ALA A 56 -19.18 7.91 -10.40
C ALA A 56 -19.26 9.43 -10.65
N ILE A 57 -18.13 10.07 -10.99
CA ILE A 57 -18.07 11.49 -11.36
C ILE A 57 -18.90 11.76 -12.61
N ALA A 58 -18.71 10.97 -13.67
CA ALA A 58 -19.40 11.14 -14.94
C ALA A 58 -20.92 10.99 -14.79
N TYR A 59 -21.38 9.89 -14.18
CA TYR A 59 -22.81 9.64 -13.99
C TYR A 59 -23.43 10.62 -12.97
N GLY A 60 -22.70 10.99 -11.92
CA GLY A 60 -23.14 11.95 -10.92
C GLY A 60 -23.31 13.35 -11.50
N ALA A 61 -22.33 13.82 -12.28
CA ALA A 61 -22.42 15.12 -12.96
C ALA A 61 -23.57 15.15 -13.98
N TRP A 62 -23.75 14.06 -14.75
CA TRP A 62 -24.86 13.94 -15.70
C TRP A 62 -26.24 13.98 -15.02
N LEU A 63 -26.41 13.22 -13.93
CA LEU A 63 -27.66 13.25 -13.16
C LEU A 63 -27.86 14.61 -12.50
N GLY A 64 -26.80 15.20 -11.92
CA GLY A 64 -26.84 16.51 -11.28
C GLY A 64 -27.29 17.60 -12.24
N GLY A 65 -26.81 17.59 -13.49
CA GLY A 65 -27.27 18.49 -14.54
C GLY A 65 -28.75 18.31 -14.85
N ARG A 66 -29.21 17.07 -15.04
CA ARG A 66 -30.65 16.79 -15.28
C ARG A 66 -31.54 17.19 -14.12
N LEU A 67 -31.11 16.96 -12.89
CA LEU A 67 -31.85 17.36 -11.70
C LEU A 67 -31.90 18.89 -11.57
N ALA A 68 -30.82 19.58 -11.90
CA ALA A 68 -30.76 21.04 -11.90
C ALA A 68 -31.68 21.70 -12.94
N ASP A 69 -32.02 20.99 -14.02
CA ASP A 69 -32.99 21.45 -15.01
C ASP A 69 -34.44 21.17 -14.61
N ARG A 70 -34.70 20.12 -13.82
CA ARG A 70 -36.05 19.70 -13.42
C ARG A 70 -36.50 20.27 -12.07
N PHE A 71 -35.58 20.54 -11.16
CA PHE A 71 -35.86 20.98 -9.80
C PHE A 71 -34.98 22.18 -9.45
N ASP A 72 -35.45 23.04 -8.52
CA ASP A 72 -34.66 24.16 -8.01
C ASP A 72 -33.37 23.63 -7.32
N PRO A 73 -32.17 23.90 -7.87
CA PRO A 73 -30.94 23.33 -7.32
C PRO A 73 -30.68 23.77 -5.87
N ARG A 74 -31.23 24.90 -5.42
CA ARG A 74 -31.12 25.36 -4.02
C ARG A 74 -31.77 24.39 -3.04
N ALA A 75 -32.80 23.67 -3.46
CA ALA A 75 -33.45 22.65 -2.65
C ALA A 75 -32.65 21.33 -2.60
N LEU A 76 -31.75 21.11 -3.56
CA LEU A 76 -31.02 19.85 -3.72
C LEU A 76 -29.62 19.87 -3.11
N LEU A 77 -28.96 21.03 -3.04
CA LEU A 77 -27.57 21.15 -2.59
C LEU A 77 -27.35 20.65 -1.14
N ALA A 78 -28.18 21.09 -0.19
CA ALA A 78 -28.04 20.66 1.20
C ALA A 78 -28.33 19.15 1.38
N PRO A 79 -29.43 18.58 0.84
CA PRO A 79 -29.63 17.13 0.83
C PRO A 79 -28.51 16.36 0.14
N ALA A 80 -27.95 16.85 -0.97
CA ALA A 80 -26.83 16.19 -1.65
C ALA A 80 -25.58 16.12 -0.77
N LEU A 81 -25.26 17.17 -0.01
CA LEU A 81 -24.16 17.16 0.96
C LEU A 81 -24.40 16.18 2.11
N ILE A 82 -25.63 16.14 2.65
CA ILE A 82 -26.00 15.18 3.72
C ILE A 82 -25.97 13.73 3.21
N LEU A 83 -26.49 13.48 2.01
CA LEU A 83 -26.43 12.16 1.38
C LEU A 83 -24.99 11.76 1.06
N GLY A 84 -24.15 12.70 0.62
CA GLY A 84 -22.72 12.50 0.43
C GLY A 84 -22.02 12.15 1.74
N ALA A 85 -22.35 12.84 2.84
CA ALA A 85 -21.83 12.53 4.18
C ALA A 85 -22.24 11.14 4.66
N ILE A 86 -23.52 10.77 4.49
CA ILE A 86 -24.02 9.44 4.83
C ILE A 86 -23.35 8.37 3.99
N GLY A 87 -23.26 8.56 2.67
CA GLY A 87 -22.56 7.64 1.78
C GLY A 87 -21.09 7.47 2.18
N THR A 88 -20.42 8.56 2.54
CA THR A 88 -19.03 8.57 3.01
C THR A 88 -18.90 7.80 4.33
N ALA A 89 -19.80 7.99 5.29
CA ALA A 89 -19.79 7.24 6.55
C ALA A 89 -20.08 5.74 6.34
N LEU A 90 -20.99 5.41 5.43
CA LEU A 90 -21.36 4.03 5.10
C LEU A 90 -20.25 3.27 4.35
N THR A 91 -19.32 3.97 3.69
CA THR A 91 -18.15 3.34 3.05
C THR A 91 -17.41 2.41 4.01
N LEU A 92 -17.18 2.83 5.27
CA LEU A 92 -16.41 2.02 6.23
C LEU A 92 -17.06 0.66 6.54
N PRO A 93 -18.31 0.58 7.03
CA PRO A 93 -18.93 -0.72 7.30
C PRO A 93 -19.12 -1.53 6.02
N LEU A 94 -19.45 -0.90 4.87
CA LEU A 94 -19.63 -1.62 3.61
C LEU A 94 -18.32 -2.28 3.14
N VAL A 95 -17.20 -1.56 3.20
CA VAL A 95 -15.90 -2.12 2.80
C VAL A 95 -15.40 -3.14 3.82
N ARG A 96 -15.60 -2.92 5.12
CA ARG A 96 -15.14 -3.87 6.14
C ARG A 96 -15.86 -5.21 6.08
N TRP A 97 -17.19 -5.18 5.98
CA TRP A 97 -18.00 -6.39 5.86
C TRP A 97 -17.88 -7.04 4.49
N GLY A 98 -17.93 -6.24 3.43
CA GLY A 98 -17.74 -6.72 2.06
C GLY A 98 -16.35 -7.31 1.87
N GLY A 99 -15.32 -6.69 2.44
CA GLY A 99 -13.94 -7.11 2.38
C GLY A 99 -13.70 -8.45 3.06
N GLU A 100 -14.32 -8.67 4.22
CA GLU A 100 -14.25 -9.97 4.91
C GLU A 100 -14.86 -11.09 4.06
N LEU A 101 -16.04 -10.82 3.45
CA LEU A 101 -16.74 -11.80 2.60
C LEU A 101 -15.98 -12.09 1.29
N LEU A 102 -15.22 -11.12 0.81
CA LEU A 102 -14.52 -11.16 -0.48
C LEU A 102 -13.01 -11.35 -0.34
N ARG A 103 -12.52 -11.63 0.86
CA ARG A 103 -11.08 -11.79 1.14
C ARG A 103 -10.50 -12.89 0.25
N GLY A 104 -9.41 -12.57 -0.46
CA GLY A 104 -8.76 -13.50 -1.40
C GLY A 104 -9.54 -13.74 -2.70
N GLY A 105 -10.59 -12.96 -2.99
CA GLY A 105 -11.36 -13.07 -4.24
C GLY A 105 -10.62 -12.56 -5.48
N ALA A 106 -11.02 -13.05 -6.66
CA ALA A 106 -10.45 -12.68 -7.96
C ALA A 106 -10.76 -11.23 -8.40
N ALA A 107 -10.29 -10.81 -9.57
CA ALA A 107 -10.47 -9.45 -10.12
C ALA A 107 -11.90 -8.86 -10.02
N PRO A 108 -13.01 -9.62 -10.19
CA PRO A 108 -14.36 -9.09 -9.99
C PRO A 108 -14.64 -8.65 -8.54
N ALA A 109 -14.05 -9.32 -7.55
CA ALA A 109 -14.18 -8.96 -6.14
C ALA A 109 -13.49 -7.61 -5.86
N VAL A 110 -12.33 -7.37 -6.49
CA VAL A 110 -11.61 -6.08 -6.42
C VAL A 110 -12.49 -4.95 -6.94
N LEU A 111 -13.08 -5.13 -8.13
CA LEU A 111 -13.95 -4.12 -8.74
C LEU A 111 -15.21 -3.88 -7.90
N MET A 112 -15.79 -4.93 -7.32
CA MET A 112 -16.97 -4.82 -6.45
C MET A 112 -16.63 -4.09 -5.14
N LEU A 113 -15.49 -4.38 -4.52
CA LEU A 113 -15.02 -3.67 -3.33
C LEU A 113 -14.72 -2.21 -3.62
N ALA A 114 -14.05 -1.91 -4.73
CA ALA A 114 -13.83 -0.54 -5.20
C ALA A 114 -15.16 0.20 -5.41
N ALA A 115 -16.13 -0.44 -6.07
CA ALA A 115 -17.47 0.11 -6.26
C ALA A 115 -18.18 0.40 -4.92
N LEU A 116 -18.13 -0.53 -3.97
CA LEU A 116 -18.68 -0.34 -2.63
C LEU A 116 -17.97 0.79 -1.86
N ALA A 117 -16.66 0.95 -2.06
CA ALA A 117 -15.87 1.95 -1.36
C ALA A 117 -16.22 3.38 -1.77
N ILE A 118 -16.29 3.65 -3.08
CA ILE A 118 -16.32 5.04 -3.58
C ILE A 118 -17.54 5.41 -4.42
N PHE A 119 -18.18 4.48 -5.11
CA PHE A 119 -19.13 4.83 -6.17
C PHE A 119 -20.28 5.69 -5.65
N LEU A 120 -20.96 5.25 -4.58
CA LEU A 120 -22.12 5.95 -4.03
C LEU A 120 -21.79 7.38 -3.54
N PRO A 121 -20.83 7.60 -2.62
CA PRO A 121 -20.54 8.94 -2.15
C PRO A 121 -19.99 9.85 -3.25
N ALA A 122 -19.09 9.35 -4.11
CA ALA A 122 -18.54 10.15 -5.21
C ALA A 122 -19.61 10.54 -6.24
N PHE A 123 -20.54 9.63 -6.55
CA PHE A 123 -21.66 9.88 -7.44
C PHE A 123 -22.54 11.01 -6.91
N VAL A 124 -22.93 10.94 -5.63
CA VAL A 124 -23.79 11.97 -5.01
C VAL A 124 -23.08 13.32 -4.96
N LEU A 125 -21.82 13.37 -4.51
CA LEU A 125 -21.05 14.61 -4.43
C LEU A 125 -20.82 15.27 -5.80
N SER A 126 -20.66 14.45 -6.84
CA SER A 126 -20.46 14.94 -8.22
C SER A 126 -21.72 15.58 -8.84
N THR A 127 -22.89 15.40 -8.22
CA THR A 127 -24.12 16.12 -8.63
C THR A 127 -24.06 17.62 -8.31
N ILE A 128 -23.21 18.04 -7.35
CA ILE A 128 -23.18 19.41 -6.80
C ILE A 128 -22.65 20.41 -7.81
N ALA A 129 -21.56 20.10 -8.53
CA ALA A 129 -20.93 21.06 -9.45
C ALA A 129 -21.87 21.54 -10.57
N PRO A 130 -22.60 20.68 -11.31
CA PRO A 130 -23.61 21.12 -12.28
C PRO A 130 -24.74 21.97 -11.66
N MET A 131 -25.18 21.64 -10.45
CA MET A 131 -26.21 22.41 -9.73
C MET A 131 -25.72 23.83 -9.39
N VAL A 132 -24.48 23.95 -8.92
CA VAL A 132 -23.84 25.24 -8.62
C VAL A 132 -23.67 26.07 -9.90
N VAL A 133 -23.24 25.44 -11.00
CA VAL A 133 -23.13 26.08 -12.31
C VAL A 133 -24.48 26.66 -12.76
N LYS A 134 -25.56 25.87 -12.67
CA LYS A 134 -26.92 26.33 -13.00
C LYS A 134 -27.33 27.56 -12.20
N LEU A 135 -27.00 27.63 -10.92
CA LEU A 135 -27.36 28.76 -10.05
C LEU A 135 -26.52 30.03 -10.26
N GLN A 136 -25.37 29.93 -10.95
CA GLN A 136 -24.53 31.07 -11.34
C GLN A 136 -24.80 31.54 -12.77
N LEU A 137 -25.43 30.71 -13.61
CA LEU A 137 -25.81 31.04 -14.98
C LEU A 137 -27.04 31.97 -15.00
N GLY A 138 -26.80 33.28 -14.96
CA GLY A 138 -27.83 34.31 -15.12
C GLY A 138 -28.00 34.84 -16.55
N ASP A 139 -26.98 34.70 -17.40
CA ASP A 139 -26.97 35.17 -18.80
C ASP A 139 -26.15 34.21 -19.67
N LEU A 140 -26.73 33.75 -20.79
CA LEU A 140 -26.09 32.85 -21.75
C LEU A 140 -24.81 33.44 -22.35
N ARG A 141 -24.70 34.78 -22.45
CA ARG A 141 -23.51 35.47 -22.98
C ARG A 141 -22.25 35.26 -22.13
N ARG A 142 -22.41 34.93 -20.86
CA ARG A 142 -21.28 34.68 -19.92
C ARG A 142 -21.13 33.22 -19.53
N ALA A 143 -21.88 32.32 -20.15
CA ALA A 143 -21.93 30.92 -19.76
C ALA A 143 -20.54 30.28 -19.73
N GLY A 144 -19.73 30.49 -20.77
CA GLY A 144 -18.36 29.97 -20.83
C GLY A 144 -17.48 30.45 -19.67
N SER A 145 -17.52 31.75 -19.34
CA SER A 145 -16.70 32.31 -18.24
C SER A 145 -17.10 31.78 -16.86
N VAL A 146 -18.40 31.55 -16.62
CA VAL A 146 -18.91 31.04 -15.34
C VAL A 146 -18.57 29.56 -15.19
N VAL A 147 -18.84 28.76 -16.23
CA VAL A 147 -18.51 27.33 -16.26
C VAL A 147 -17.01 27.13 -16.12
N GLY A 148 -16.20 27.88 -16.89
CA GLY A 148 -14.75 27.82 -16.84
C GLY A 148 -14.20 28.13 -15.45
N ARG A 149 -14.67 29.22 -14.82
CA ARG A 149 -14.24 29.61 -13.45
C ARG A 149 -14.61 28.56 -12.41
N LEU A 150 -15.83 28.02 -12.44
CA LEU A 150 -16.25 27.01 -11.46
C LEU A 150 -15.52 25.69 -11.69
N SER A 151 -15.32 25.28 -12.94
CA SER A 151 -14.53 24.10 -13.29
C SER A 151 -13.09 24.24 -12.80
N SER A 152 -12.44 25.39 -13.02
CA SER A 152 -11.06 25.60 -12.57
C SER A 152 -10.96 25.56 -11.04
N ILE A 153 -11.93 26.14 -10.33
CA ILE A 153 -11.97 26.10 -8.85
C ILE A 153 -12.20 24.67 -8.34
N GLY A 154 -13.09 23.91 -8.97
CA GLY A 154 -13.31 22.49 -8.65
C GLY A 154 -12.03 21.67 -8.86
N THR A 155 -11.32 21.88 -9.97
CA THR A 155 -10.03 21.23 -10.24
C THR A 155 -8.95 21.63 -9.23
N LEU A 156 -8.88 22.91 -8.84
CA LEU A 156 -7.97 23.34 -7.76
C LEU A 156 -8.31 22.68 -6.42
N GLY A 157 -9.60 22.50 -6.11
CA GLY A 157 -10.06 21.76 -4.94
C GLY A 157 -9.64 20.30 -4.97
N ALA A 158 -9.82 19.64 -6.11
CA ALA A 158 -9.36 18.27 -6.35
C ALA A 158 -7.85 18.14 -6.14
N ILE A 159 -7.03 18.97 -6.80
CA ILE A 159 -5.56 18.96 -6.68
C ILE A 159 -5.13 19.18 -5.22
N THR A 160 -5.71 20.18 -4.56
CA THR A 160 -5.38 20.49 -3.16
C THR A 160 -5.72 19.31 -2.26
N ALA A 161 -6.91 18.73 -2.42
CA ALA A 161 -7.36 17.58 -1.65
C ALA A 161 -6.49 16.34 -1.88
N THR A 162 -6.10 16.05 -3.12
CA THR A 162 -5.22 14.93 -3.45
C THR A 162 -3.85 15.08 -2.78
N LEU A 163 -3.23 16.26 -2.87
CA LEU A 163 -1.93 16.51 -2.26
C LEU A 163 -1.99 16.50 -0.73
N VAL A 164 -2.95 17.21 -0.13
CA VAL A 164 -3.10 17.25 1.34
C VAL A 164 -3.44 15.87 1.88
N THR A 165 -4.31 15.12 1.22
CA THR A 165 -4.68 13.78 1.69
C THR A 165 -3.49 12.83 1.59
N GLY A 166 -2.83 12.76 0.44
CA GLY A 166 -1.73 11.85 0.19
C GLY A 166 -0.47 12.12 1.04
N PHE A 167 -0.11 13.39 1.22
CA PHE A 167 1.13 13.76 1.92
C PHE A 167 0.95 14.09 3.41
N VAL A 168 -0.24 14.55 3.82
CA VAL A 168 -0.47 15.01 5.20
C VAL A 168 -1.42 14.08 5.93
N PHE A 169 -2.64 13.87 5.42
CA PHE A 169 -3.64 13.09 6.17
C PHE A 169 -3.28 11.62 6.28
N VAL A 170 -2.82 11.00 5.18
CA VAL A 170 -2.40 9.60 5.13
C VAL A 170 -1.26 9.29 6.11
N ALA A 171 -0.35 10.25 6.32
CA ALA A 171 0.76 10.12 7.26
C ALA A 171 0.36 10.45 8.71
N ALA A 172 -0.62 11.34 8.93
CA ALA A 172 -0.98 11.84 10.26
C ALA A 172 -2.08 11.04 10.96
N MET A 173 -2.95 10.33 10.22
CA MET A 173 -4.09 9.62 10.81
C MET A 173 -4.53 8.39 10.00
N PRO A 174 -5.17 7.40 10.66
CA PRO A 174 -5.73 6.22 9.97
C PRO A 174 -6.79 6.57 8.93
N SER A 175 -6.95 5.74 7.90
CA SER A 175 -7.92 5.96 6.81
C SER A 175 -9.36 6.11 7.31
N SER A 176 -9.72 5.38 8.37
CA SER A 176 -11.03 5.51 9.01
C SER A 176 -11.30 6.89 9.61
N ALA A 177 -10.29 7.52 10.20
CA ALA A 177 -10.39 8.87 10.74
C ALA A 177 -10.56 9.91 9.62
N ILE A 178 -9.87 9.73 8.48
CA ILE A 178 -10.03 10.60 7.30
C ILE A 178 -11.46 10.55 6.78
N VAL A 179 -12.02 9.34 6.59
CA VAL A 179 -13.40 9.15 6.10
C VAL A 179 -14.43 9.75 7.06
N LEU A 180 -14.31 9.48 8.37
CA LEU A 180 -15.26 10.00 9.36
C LEU A 180 -15.16 11.53 9.48
N SER A 181 -13.96 12.09 9.44
CA SER A 181 -13.76 13.55 9.46
C SER A 181 -14.37 14.21 8.23
N LEU A 182 -14.20 13.61 7.06
CA LEU A 182 -14.83 14.08 5.82
C LEU A 182 -16.35 13.98 5.89
N ALA A 183 -16.90 12.87 6.39
CA ALA A 183 -18.34 12.70 6.57
C ALA A 183 -18.92 13.78 7.51
N VAL A 184 -18.27 14.06 8.63
CA VAL A 184 -18.67 15.13 9.56
C VAL A 184 -18.60 16.50 8.88
N LEU A 185 -17.51 16.79 8.16
CA LEU A 185 -17.36 18.06 7.45
C LEU A 185 -18.47 18.28 6.40
N LEU A 186 -18.79 17.24 5.63
CA LEU A 186 -19.87 17.26 4.64
C LEU A 186 -21.25 17.42 5.32
N ALA A 187 -21.48 16.72 6.44
CA ALA A 187 -22.72 16.81 7.19
C ALA A 187 -22.93 18.22 7.76
N VAL A 188 -21.92 18.78 8.42
CA VAL A 188 -21.94 20.16 8.94
C VAL A 188 -22.16 21.16 7.81
N SER A 189 -21.45 21.01 6.70
CA SER A 189 -21.62 21.88 5.53
C SER A 189 -23.04 21.83 4.97
N GLY A 190 -23.64 20.64 4.88
CA GLY A 190 -25.03 20.46 4.47
C GLY A 190 -26.04 21.10 5.43
N LEU A 191 -25.84 20.94 6.74
CA LEU A 191 -26.70 21.54 7.77
C LEU A 191 -26.61 23.07 7.78
N VAL A 192 -25.39 23.63 7.73
CA VAL A 192 -25.15 25.07 7.68
C VAL A 192 -25.74 25.67 6.40
N LEU A 193 -25.56 25.01 5.25
CA LEU A 193 -26.14 25.47 3.99
C LEU A 193 -27.67 25.44 4.03
N GLY A 194 -28.27 24.37 4.56
CA GLY A 194 -29.71 24.25 4.74
C GLY A 194 -30.28 25.35 5.63
N TRP A 195 -29.62 25.61 6.77
CA TRP A 195 -29.99 26.69 7.69
C TRP A 195 -29.85 28.08 7.04
N TRP A 196 -28.74 28.35 6.36
CA TRP A 196 -28.47 29.64 5.71
C TRP A 196 -29.47 29.97 4.59
N LEU A 197 -29.88 28.95 3.82
CA LEU A 197 -30.92 29.11 2.80
C LEU A 197 -32.32 29.34 3.38
N ARG A 198 -32.47 29.40 4.73
CA ARG A 198 -33.71 29.63 5.48
C ARG A 198 -34.87 28.74 5.02
N ARG A 199 -34.54 27.55 4.52
CA ARG A 199 -35.55 26.57 4.15
C ARG A 199 -35.62 25.55 5.26
N ASP A 200 -36.84 25.27 5.70
CA ASP A 200 -37.15 23.95 6.22
C ASP A 200 -36.58 22.93 5.23
N MET A 201 -35.67 22.07 5.68
CA MET A 201 -35.10 21.00 4.85
C MET A 201 -36.26 20.35 4.06
N PRO A 202 -36.28 20.42 2.72
CA PRO A 202 -37.39 19.91 1.95
C PRO A 202 -37.44 18.41 2.15
N GLY A 203 -38.55 17.92 2.69
CA GLY A 203 -38.68 16.54 3.13
C GLY A 203 -39.72 16.42 4.23
N SER A 204 -40.58 15.42 4.12
CA SER A 204 -41.47 15.07 5.23
C SER A 204 -40.63 14.77 6.49
N PRO A 205 -41.17 14.94 7.72
CA PRO A 205 -40.48 14.54 8.94
C PRO A 205 -40.00 13.08 8.88
N ARG A 206 -40.68 12.22 8.10
CA ARG A 206 -40.27 10.85 7.80
C ARG A 206 -38.94 10.77 7.04
N MET A 207 -38.69 11.64 6.07
CA MET A 207 -37.42 11.67 5.33
C MET A 207 -36.25 12.14 6.19
N ARG A 208 -36.48 13.15 7.05
CA ARG A 208 -35.48 13.61 8.04
C ARG A 208 -35.17 12.50 9.05
N ALA A 209 -36.20 11.83 9.56
CA ALA A 209 -36.05 10.68 10.46
C ALA A 209 -35.33 9.50 9.78
N ALA A 210 -35.64 9.21 8.51
CA ALA A 210 -34.97 8.16 7.75
C ALA A 210 -33.47 8.47 7.54
N LEU A 211 -33.11 9.71 7.17
CA LEU A 211 -31.70 10.10 7.01
C LEU A 211 -30.95 10.06 8.33
N ALA A 212 -31.56 10.53 9.42
CA ALA A 212 -30.98 10.46 10.76
C ALA A 212 -30.82 9.00 11.21
N ALA A 213 -31.81 8.13 10.95
CA ALA A 213 -31.75 6.71 11.25
C ALA A 213 -30.66 6.01 10.45
N VAL A 214 -30.53 6.28 9.14
CA VAL A 214 -29.45 5.72 8.31
C VAL A 214 -28.08 6.20 8.80
N GLY A 215 -27.93 7.47 9.18
CA GLY A 215 -26.70 8.00 9.77
C GLY A 215 -26.34 7.35 11.11
N LEU A 216 -27.32 7.18 12.00
CA LEU A 216 -27.16 6.51 13.30
C LEU A 216 -26.83 5.02 13.13
N VAL A 217 -27.52 4.33 12.21
CA VAL A 217 -27.24 2.93 11.88
C VAL A 217 -25.86 2.80 11.26
N GLY A 218 -25.46 3.70 10.35
CA GLY A 218 -24.12 3.73 9.78
C GLY A 218 -23.02 3.93 10.82
N ALA A 219 -23.24 4.86 11.76
CA ALA A 219 -22.32 5.09 12.89
C ALA A 219 -22.25 3.87 13.82
N GLY A 220 -23.38 3.25 14.14
CA GLY A 220 -23.45 2.02 14.95
C GLY A 220 -22.74 0.84 14.28
N LEU A 221 -22.99 0.60 12.99
CA LEU A 221 -22.32 -0.43 12.20
C LEU A 221 -20.83 -0.18 12.07
N GLY A 222 -20.40 1.08 11.99
CA GLY A 222 -18.99 1.47 12.00
C GLY A 222 -18.32 1.09 13.33
N ALA A 223 -18.96 1.37 14.46
CA ALA A 223 -18.44 1.05 15.79
C ALA A 223 -18.32 -0.47 16.04
N THR A 224 -19.19 -1.28 15.45
CA THR A 224 -19.15 -2.74 15.57
C THR A 224 -18.41 -3.44 14.43
N SER A 225 -17.86 -2.68 13.47
CA SER A 225 -17.21 -3.28 12.30
C SER A 225 -15.84 -3.85 12.66
N PRO A 226 -15.44 -5.00 12.07
CA PRO A 226 -14.13 -5.59 12.32
C PRO A 226 -13.02 -4.60 11.98
N THR A 227 -12.03 -4.49 12.87
CA THR A 227 -10.78 -3.80 12.54
C THR A 227 -9.90 -4.78 11.75
N PRO A 228 -9.56 -4.49 10.50
CA PRO A 228 -8.77 -5.42 9.70
C PRO A 228 -7.33 -5.56 10.20
N CYS A 229 -6.84 -4.60 10.98
CA CYS A 229 -5.43 -4.47 11.36
C CYS A 229 -5.27 -3.94 12.77
N ASP A 230 -4.14 -4.28 13.38
CA ASP A 230 -3.71 -3.77 14.69
C ASP A 230 -3.15 -2.35 14.58
N LEU A 231 -2.39 -2.09 13.51
CA LEU A 231 -1.77 -0.81 13.23
C LEU A 231 -1.94 -0.46 11.75
N GLU A 232 -2.32 0.78 11.47
CA GLU A 232 -2.34 1.33 10.12
C GLU A 232 -1.26 2.41 10.01
N THR A 233 -0.22 2.13 9.24
CA THR A 233 0.89 3.06 8.95
C THR A 233 0.67 3.72 7.61
N ALA A 234 1.53 4.66 7.20
CA ALA A 234 1.48 5.24 5.86
C ALA A 234 1.59 4.20 4.72
N TYR A 235 2.21 3.05 4.99
CA TYR A 235 2.57 2.04 4.01
C TYR A 235 1.69 0.78 4.09
N HIS A 236 1.35 0.35 5.31
CA HIS A 236 0.74 -0.96 5.53
C HIS A 236 -0.37 -0.94 6.56
N CYS A 237 -1.28 -1.90 6.40
CA CYS A 237 -2.22 -2.32 7.42
C CYS A 237 -1.64 -3.58 8.06
N ALA A 238 -1.06 -3.45 9.25
CA ALA A 238 -0.29 -4.51 9.91
C ALA A 238 -1.11 -5.20 11.00
N ARG A 239 -1.03 -6.53 11.06
CA ARG A 239 -1.67 -7.38 12.07
C ARG A 239 -0.72 -8.50 12.49
N VAL A 240 -0.74 -8.87 13.77
CA VAL A 240 0.02 -10.00 14.30
C VAL A 240 -0.95 -11.09 14.76
N ASP A 241 -0.83 -12.27 14.15
CA ASP A 241 -1.62 -13.44 14.50
C ASP A 241 -0.78 -14.41 15.35
N GLU A 242 -1.31 -14.84 16.48
CA GLU A 242 -0.68 -15.86 17.33
C GLU A 242 -0.89 -17.26 16.73
N ASP A 243 0.14 -18.09 16.75
CA ASP A 243 0.09 -19.47 16.27
C ASP A 243 -0.45 -20.40 17.37
N PRO A 244 -1.65 -21.00 17.20
CA PRO A 244 -2.21 -21.88 18.21
C PRO A 244 -1.44 -23.21 18.34
N ALA A 245 -0.63 -23.57 17.34
CA ALA A 245 0.15 -24.81 17.34
C ALA A 245 1.54 -24.65 17.96
N ARG A 246 2.00 -23.41 18.19
CA ARG A 246 3.34 -23.12 18.71
C ARG A 246 3.31 -21.95 19.69
N ASP A 247 3.50 -22.25 20.97
CA ASP A 247 3.58 -21.23 22.01
C ASP A 247 4.72 -20.25 21.75
N GLY A 248 4.43 -18.95 21.75
CA GLY A 248 5.36 -17.88 21.35
C GLY A 248 5.46 -17.63 19.84
N GLY A 249 4.86 -18.48 19.01
CA GLY A 249 4.81 -18.32 17.55
C GLY A 249 3.85 -17.22 17.13
N ARG A 250 4.32 -16.30 16.26
CA ARG A 250 3.56 -15.15 15.78
C ARG A 250 3.80 -14.93 14.30
N THR A 251 2.73 -14.72 13.53
CA THR A 251 2.80 -14.34 12.11
C THR A 251 2.50 -12.86 11.96
N LEU A 252 3.43 -12.11 11.36
CA LEU A 252 3.19 -10.76 10.88
C LEU A 252 2.47 -10.80 9.54
N ILE A 253 1.33 -10.11 9.46
CA ILE A 253 0.53 -9.96 8.24
C ILE A 253 0.53 -8.48 7.86
N LEU A 254 1.00 -8.18 6.65
CA LEU A 254 0.97 -6.84 6.07
C LEU A 254 -0.05 -6.82 4.94
N ASN A 255 -1.10 -6.02 5.11
CA ASN A 255 -2.30 -6.01 4.29
C ASN A 255 -2.97 -7.40 4.25
N SER A 256 -2.72 -8.19 3.21
CA SER A 256 -3.25 -9.55 3.05
C SER A 256 -2.15 -10.63 3.03
N ALA A 257 -0.87 -10.26 3.03
CA ALA A 257 0.24 -11.19 2.88
C ALA A 257 0.86 -11.54 4.24
N ARG A 258 1.15 -12.84 4.46
CA ARG A 258 2.02 -13.27 5.55
C ARG A 258 3.43 -12.82 5.21
N HIS A 259 3.99 -11.94 6.02
CA HIS A 259 5.25 -11.28 5.72
C HIS A 259 6.40 -11.85 6.53
N SER A 260 6.14 -12.23 7.79
CA SER A 260 7.15 -12.80 8.66
C SER A 260 6.54 -13.74 9.70
N TYR A 261 7.36 -14.62 10.25
CA TYR A 261 7.03 -15.48 11.38
C TYR A 261 8.15 -15.37 12.40
N VAL A 262 7.78 -15.10 13.64
CA VAL A 262 8.70 -14.94 14.77
C VAL A 262 8.26 -15.89 15.86
N ASP A 263 9.20 -16.64 16.41
CA ASP A 263 9.02 -17.36 17.67
C ASP A 263 9.71 -16.58 18.79
N LEU A 264 8.92 -16.06 19.72
CA LEU A 264 9.42 -15.29 20.86
C LEU A 264 10.24 -16.12 21.86
N ASN A 265 10.00 -17.43 21.89
CA ASN A 265 10.65 -18.36 22.81
C ASN A 265 11.92 -18.98 22.19
N ASP A 266 11.96 -19.10 20.86
CA ASP A 266 13.10 -19.64 20.12
C ASP A 266 13.40 -18.84 18.85
N PRO A 267 14.28 -17.81 18.92
CA PRO A 267 14.69 -17.03 17.75
C PRO A 267 15.44 -17.84 16.67
N ARG A 268 15.79 -19.11 16.93
CA ARG A 268 16.39 -20.01 15.93
C ARG A 268 15.33 -20.72 15.08
N HIS A 269 14.05 -20.65 15.46
CA HIS A 269 12.96 -21.24 14.69
C HIS A 269 12.62 -20.37 13.49
N LEU A 270 13.02 -20.82 12.30
CA LEU A 270 12.75 -20.16 11.02
C LEU A 270 11.60 -20.89 10.31
N GLU A 271 10.40 -20.32 10.31
CA GLU A 271 9.22 -20.98 9.72
C GLU A 271 9.18 -20.87 8.18
N PHE A 272 9.46 -19.67 7.64
CA PHE A 272 9.49 -19.43 6.21
C PHE A 272 10.71 -20.08 5.56
N GLU A 273 10.49 -20.77 4.43
CA GLU A 273 11.52 -21.56 3.76
C GLU A 273 12.69 -20.71 3.25
N TYR A 274 12.41 -19.57 2.62
CA TYR A 274 13.48 -18.68 2.16
C TYR A 274 14.34 -18.17 3.32
N VAL A 275 13.75 -17.96 4.50
CA VAL A 275 14.47 -17.55 5.71
C VAL A 275 15.37 -18.68 6.19
N GLN A 276 14.91 -19.95 6.11
CA GLN A 276 15.77 -21.12 6.39
C GLN A 276 16.96 -21.18 5.43
N TRP A 277 16.77 -20.87 4.15
CA TRP A 277 17.87 -20.86 3.17
C TRP A 277 18.88 -19.75 3.45
N ILE A 278 18.40 -18.55 3.80
CA ILE A 278 19.26 -17.45 4.27
C ILE A 278 19.99 -17.85 5.55
N GLY A 279 19.30 -18.48 6.51
CA GLY A 279 19.89 -18.99 7.74
C GLY A 279 21.03 -19.98 7.48
N ALA A 280 20.84 -20.93 6.56
CA ALA A 280 21.89 -21.89 6.16
C ALA A 280 23.13 -21.19 5.55
N VAL A 281 22.93 -20.11 4.79
CA VAL A 281 24.03 -19.29 4.26
C VAL A 281 24.73 -18.51 5.37
N LEU A 282 23.97 -17.94 6.30
CA LEU A 282 24.51 -17.21 7.45
C LEU A 282 25.32 -18.11 8.38
N ASP A 283 24.91 -19.36 8.57
CA ASP A 283 25.61 -20.34 9.39
C ASP A 283 26.98 -20.72 8.81
N ASP A 284 27.13 -20.73 7.49
CA ASP A 284 28.39 -21.04 6.77
C ASP A 284 29.42 -19.90 6.81
N LEU A 285 29.03 -18.70 7.25
CA LEU A 285 29.97 -17.59 7.42
C LEU A 285 31.09 -17.97 8.41
N ARG A 286 32.24 -17.26 8.29
CA ARG A 286 33.39 -17.42 9.21
C ARG A 286 32.94 -17.37 10.68
N PRO A 287 33.41 -18.26 11.56
CA PRO A 287 33.01 -18.25 12.97
C PRO A 287 33.23 -16.89 13.65
N GLY A 288 32.31 -16.52 14.54
CA GLY A 288 32.36 -15.26 15.29
C GLY A 288 31.37 -14.20 14.82
N PRO A 289 31.42 -13.00 15.44
CA PRO A 289 30.53 -11.89 15.11
C PRO A 289 30.81 -11.34 13.71
N VAL A 290 29.78 -10.75 13.11
CA VAL A 290 29.84 -10.15 11.77
C VAL A 290 29.24 -8.74 11.78
N ASP A 291 29.62 -7.93 10.80
CA ASP A 291 28.89 -6.69 10.50
C ASP A 291 27.81 -6.98 9.45
N ALA A 292 26.54 -6.79 9.80
CA ALA A 292 25.41 -7.10 8.93
C ALA A 292 24.58 -5.85 8.59
N LEU A 293 24.18 -5.76 7.33
CA LEU A 293 23.19 -4.79 6.86
C LEU A 293 21.95 -5.53 6.36
N HIS A 294 20.77 -5.10 6.80
CA HIS A 294 19.50 -5.63 6.34
C HIS A 294 18.74 -4.53 5.60
N ILE A 295 18.36 -4.80 4.35
CA ILE A 295 17.51 -3.94 3.53
C ILE A 295 16.09 -4.49 3.66
N GLY A 296 15.24 -3.81 4.42
CA GLY A 296 13.98 -4.36 4.91
C GLY A 296 14.16 -5.14 6.22
N GLY A 297 13.16 -5.09 7.09
CA GLY A 297 13.20 -5.68 8.43
C GLY A 297 11.91 -6.32 8.88
N GLY A 298 11.06 -6.83 7.99
CA GLY A 298 9.75 -7.39 8.35
C GLY A 298 9.80 -8.43 9.48
N GLY A 299 9.31 -8.08 10.67
CA GLY A 299 9.34 -8.94 11.86
C GLY A 299 10.74 -9.21 12.44
N PHE A 300 11.80 -8.64 11.86
CA PHE A 300 13.19 -8.75 12.31
C PHE A 300 13.68 -10.18 12.53
N THR A 301 13.11 -11.17 11.83
CA THR A 301 13.44 -12.59 12.01
C THR A 301 14.91 -12.88 11.71
N VAL A 302 15.42 -12.43 10.55
CA VAL A 302 16.83 -12.63 10.18
C VAL A 302 17.78 -11.90 11.13
N PRO A 303 17.57 -10.60 11.47
CA PRO A 303 18.37 -9.93 12.50
C PRO A 303 18.40 -10.64 13.86
N ASN A 304 17.25 -11.13 14.34
CA ASN A 304 17.13 -11.84 15.62
C ASN A 304 17.81 -13.22 15.59
N TYR A 305 17.68 -13.93 14.47
CA TYR A 305 18.38 -15.17 14.23
C TYR A 305 19.89 -14.95 14.30
N LEU A 306 20.41 -13.95 13.56
CA LEU A 306 21.84 -13.64 13.52
C LEU A 306 22.38 -13.21 14.88
N ARG A 307 21.61 -12.41 15.65
CA ARG A 307 21.97 -12.04 17.03
C ARG A 307 22.12 -13.26 17.94
N THR A 308 21.30 -14.28 17.72
CA THR A 308 21.25 -15.51 18.54
C THR A 308 22.28 -16.55 18.12
N THR A 309 22.60 -16.66 16.83
CA THR A 309 23.61 -17.60 16.31
C THR A 309 25.01 -17.00 16.31
N ARG A 310 25.15 -15.68 16.24
CA ARG A 310 26.42 -14.94 16.18
C ARG A 310 26.43 -13.76 17.16
N PRO A 311 26.50 -14.03 18.48
CA PRO A 311 26.48 -12.98 19.50
C PRO A 311 27.66 -12.01 19.33
N GLY A 312 27.38 -10.71 19.49
CA GLY A 312 28.35 -9.62 19.32
C GLY A 312 28.44 -9.05 17.90
N SER A 313 27.61 -9.51 16.97
CA SER A 313 27.50 -8.93 15.61
C SER A 313 26.93 -7.51 15.67
N ASP A 314 27.47 -6.58 14.87
CA ASP A 314 26.91 -5.23 14.70
C ASP A 314 25.96 -5.22 13.50
N GLN A 315 24.70 -4.87 13.73
CA GLN A 315 23.66 -4.96 12.73
C GLN A 315 22.99 -3.60 12.51
N LEU A 316 22.77 -3.26 11.24
CA LEU A 316 21.93 -2.13 10.84
C LEU A 316 20.77 -2.64 9.98
N VAL A 317 19.54 -2.30 10.35
CA VAL A 317 18.34 -2.54 9.55
C VAL A 317 17.87 -1.22 8.95
N LEU A 318 17.68 -1.19 7.64
CA LEU A 318 17.06 -0.10 6.90
C LEU A 318 15.60 -0.45 6.67
N GLU A 319 14.72 0.09 7.51
CA GLU A 319 13.28 -0.17 7.46
C GLU A 319 12.55 1.09 7.01
N LEU A 320 11.65 0.98 6.03
CA LEU A 320 10.91 2.13 5.51
C LEU A 320 9.84 2.61 6.50
N ASP A 321 9.20 1.66 7.19
CA ASP A 321 8.03 1.89 8.02
C ASP A 321 8.38 1.91 9.52
N GLY A 322 8.56 3.10 10.09
CA GLY A 322 8.80 3.27 11.52
C GLY A 322 7.67 2.73 12.41
N GLY A 323 6.42 2.74 11.93
CA GLY A 323 5.31 2.15 12.68
C GLY A 323 5.40 0.64 12.77
N LEU A 324 6.00 -0.01 11.77
CA LEU A 324 6.26 -1.45 11.80
C LEU A 324 7.31 -1.80 12.86
N VAL A 325 8.34 -0.96 13.02
CA VAL A 325 9.34 -1.10 14.09
C VAL A 325 8.66 -1.05 15.47
N ASP A 326 7.79 -0.07 15.70
CA ASP A 326 7.04 0.05 16.95
C ASP A 326 6.16 -1.18 17.22
N LEU A 327 5.51 -1.72 16.17
CA LEU A 327 4.68 -2.93 16.27
C LEU A 327 5.53 -4.15 16.60
N ASP A 328 6.70 -4.27 16.00
CA ASP A 328 7.61 -5.40 16.21
C ASP A 328 8.21 -5.36 17.62
N GLU A 329 8.50 -4.18 18.18
CA GLU A 329 8.90 -4.02 19.59
C GLU A 329 7.77 -4.43 20.54
N GLN A 330 6.53 -4.02 20.24
CA GLN A 330 5.38 -4.29 21.11
C GLN A 330 4.87 -5.73 21.04
N LYS A 331 4.88 -6.34 19.85
CA LYS A 331 4.19 -7.61 19.58
C LYS A 331 5.11 -8.73 19.12
N LEU A 332 6.28 -8.46 18.56
CA LEU A 332 7.21 -9.48 18.05
C LEU A 332 8.54 -9.56 18.82
N GLY A 333 8.63 -8.88 19.97
CA GLY A 333 9.79 -8.99 20.86
C GLY A 333 11.07 -8.41 20.28
N LEU A 334 10.97 -7.47 19.33
CA LEU A 334 12.14 -6.74 18.86
C LEU A 334 12.77 -5.97 20.03
N VAL A 335 14.09 -6.10 20.15
CA VAL A 335 14.89 -5.33 21.10
C VAL A 335 16.00 -4.67 20.29
N THR A 336 15.91 -3.35 20.15
CA THR A 336 16.93 -2.52 19.52
C THR A 336 18.05 -2.18 20.52
N GLY A 337 19.25 -1.89 20.01
CA GLY A 337 20.43 -1.71 20.85
C GLY A 337 21.68 -1.28 20.06
N PRO A 338 22.84 -1.20 20.74
CA PRO A 338 24.10 -0.86 20.07
C PRO A 338 24.54 -1.91 19.02
N ASP A 339 24.10 -3.16 19.20
CA ASP A 339 24.35 -4.34 18.36
C ASP A 339 23.25 -4.60 17.32
N LEU A 340 22.07 -4.00 17.47
CA LEU A 340 20.98 -4.02 16.48
C LEU A 340 20.33 -2.64 16.37
N ARG A 341 20.80 -1.87 15.40
CA ARG A 341 20.32 -0.51 15.11
C ARG A 341 19.30 -0.55 14.00
N VAL A 342 18.27 0.28 14.11
CA VAL A 342 17.26 0.47 13.06
C VAL A 342 17.32 1.91 12.59
N ARG A 343 17.34 2.10 11.27
CA ARG A 343 17.23 3.43 10.66
C ARG A 343 16.00 3.45 9.78
N VAL A 344 15.03 4.26 10.22
CA VAL A 344 13.78 4.45 9.49
C VAL A 344 14.02 5.33 8.26
N GLY A 345 13.63 4.84 7.09
CA GLY A 345 13.69 5.56 5.83
C GLY A 345 13.95 4.66 4.63
N ASP A 346 13.99 5.27 3.44
CA ASP A 346 14.26 4.58 2.20
C ASP A 346 15.62 3.85 2.23
N ALA A 347 15.60 2.55 1.93
CA ALA A 347 16.77 1.70 2.04
C ALA A 347 17.86 2.07 1.03
N ARG A 348 17.51 2.57 -0.16
CA ARG A 348 18.49 3.00 -1.16
C ARG A 348 19.23 4.25 -0.70
N VAL A 349 18.51 5.23 -0.16
CA VAL A 349 19.11 6.42 0.47
C VAL A 349 19.97 6.03 1.67
N GLY A 350 19.48 5.11 2.51
CA GLY A 350 20.23 4.60 3.66
C GLY A 350 21.53 3.91 3.28
N LEU A 351 21.51 3.06 2.24
CA LEU A 351 22.65 2.33 1.71
C LEU A 351 23.71 3.27 1.11
N ALA A 352 23.29 4.29 0.37
CA ALA A 352 24.21 5.29 -0.20
C ALA A 352 25.05 6.00 0.88
N ALA A 353 24.50 6.17 2.07
CA ALA A 353 25.19 6.78 3.21
C ALA A 353 26.16 5.84 3.95
N GLN A 354 26.23 4.55 3.59
CA GLN A 354 27.12 3.59 4.24
C GLN A 354 28.53 3.63 3.65
N ALA A 355 29.53 3.34 4.48
CA ALA A 355 30.91 3.31 4.06
C ALA A 355 31.19 2.13 3.11
N THR A 356 32.18 2.29 2.24
CA THR A 356 32.70 1.21 1.40
C THR A 356 33.32 0.11 2.26
N SER A 357 33.13 -1.16 1.90
CA SER A 357 33.72 -2.32 2.58
C SER A 357 33.45 -2.37 4.10
N SER A 358 32.24 -2.01 4.51
CA SER A 358 31.83 -1.96 5.93
C SER A 358 31.06 -3.18 6.41
N TYR A 359 30.56 -4.04 5.52
CA TYR A 359 29.74 -5.20 5.90
C TYR A 359 30.32 -6.54 5.44
N ASP A 360 30.13 -7.56 6.28
CA ASP A 360 30.41 -8.96 5.95
C ASP A 360 29.22 -9.62 5.26
N VAL A 361 28.01 -9.20 5.60
CA VAL A 361 26.78 -9.69 4.97
C VAL A 361 25.78 -8.57 4.74
N VAL A 362 25.13 -8.60 3.58
CA VAL A 362 23.96 -7.78 3.28
C VAL A 362 22.80 -8.73 3.00
N VAL A 363 21.67 -8.54 3.67
CA VAL A 363 20.44 -9.29 3.42
C VAL A 363 19.41 -8.34 2.80
N GLY A 364 18.96 -8.65 1.59
CA GLY A 364 17.89 -7.93 0.89
C GLY A 364 16.56 -8.66 1.05
N ASP A 365 15.66 -8.09 1.86
CA ASP A 365 14.35 -8.66 2.17
C ASP A 365 13.30 -7.54 2.29
N ALA A 366 13.25 -6.67 1.28
CA ALA A 366 12.37 -5.50 1.21
C ALA A 366 11.32 -5.66 0.12
N PHE A 367 10.04 -5.50 0.48
CA PHE A 367 8.93 -5.65 -0.46
C PHE A 367 7.91 -4.51 -0.39
N GLY A 368 7.45 -4.06 -1.55
CA GLY A 368 6.15 -3.41 -1.69
C GLY A 368 5.09 -4.48 -1.90
N HIS A 369 4.46 -4.94 -0.82
CA HIS A 369 3.53 -6.10 -0.82
C HIS A 369 4.21 -7.44 -1.09
N LEU A 370 4.24 -7.90 -2.35
CA LEU A 370 4.80 -9.20 -2.77
C LEU A 370 5.94 -9.04 -3.78
N VAL A 371 6.42 -7.81 -3.97
CA VAL A 371 7.34 -7.46 -5.06
C VAL A 371 8.48 -6.61 -4.52
N VAL A 372 9.70 -6.89 -4.96
CA VAL A 372 10.86 -6.04 -4.67
C VAL A 372 10.64 -4.69 -5.37
N PRO A 373 10.65 -3.55 -4.65
CA PRO A 373 10.47 -2.25 -5.26
C PRO A 373 11.47 -2.01 -6.41
N TRP A 374 11.00 -1.45 -7.53
CA TRP A 374 11.81 -1.32 -8.74
C TRP A 374 13.18 -0.65 -8.52
N HIS A 375 13.25 0.36 -7.64
CA HIS A 375 14.48 1.09 -7.36
C HIS A 375 15.49 0.28 -6.53
N LEU A 376 15.09 -0.84 -5.93
CA LEU A 376 15.97 -1.79 -5.25
C LEU A 376 16.41 -2.96 -6.16
N ALA A 377 15.79 -3.09 -7.34
CA ALA A 377 16.00 -4.15 -8.33
C ALA A 377 16.77 -3.65 -9.55
N THR A 378 17.83 -2.85 -9.34
CA THR A 378 18.61 -2.21 -10.41
C THR A 378 20.08 -2.53 -10.30
N ARG A 379 20.80 -2.46 -11.42
CA ARG A 379 22.25 -2.62 -11.46
C ARG A 379 22.95 -1.60 -10.58
N GLU A 380 22.46 -0.37 -10.56
CA GLU A 380 23.01 0.71 -9.74
C GLU A 380 22.85 0.40 -8.24
N MET A 381 21.71 -0.13 -7.82
CA MET A 381 21.51 -0.64 -6.46
C MET A 381 22.46 -1.82 -6.16
N ALA A 382 22.57 -2.79 -7.05
CA ALA A 382 23.48 -3.93 -6.87
C ALA A 382 24.95 -3.48 -6.76
N ALA A 383 25.35 -2.46 -7.50
CA ALA A 383 26.68 -1.85 -7.40
C ALA A 383 26.90 -1.14 -6.06
N ASP A 384 25.87 -0.47 -5.51
CA ASP A 384 25.94 0.12 -4.16
C ASP A 384 26.06 -0.95 -3.07
N VAL A 385 25.34 -2.07 -3.22
CA VAL A 385 25.49 -3.23 -2.31
C VAL A 385 26.90 -3.81 -2.41
N ALA A 386 27.41 -4.00 -3.63
CA ALA A 386 28.77 -4.45 -3.85
C ALA A 386 29.80 -3.49 -3.22
N ARG A 387 29.59 -2.17 -3.31
CA ARG A 387 30.47 -1.17 -2.71
C ARG A 387 30.58 -1.30 -1.19
N VAL A 388 29.46 -1.49 -0.48
CA VAL A 388 29.47 -1.58 0.99
C VAL A 388 29.95 -2.93 1.50
N LEU A 389 29.88 -3.99 0.68
CA LEU A 389 30.38 -5.32 1.02
C LEU A 389 31.91 -5.37 0.97
N ARG A 390 32.49 -6.04 1.97
CA ARG A 390 33.89 -6.48 1.97
C ARG A 390 34.12 -7.52 0.88
N ASP A 391 35.37 -7.74 0.49
CA ASP A 391 35.71 -8.64 -0.63
C ASP A 391 35.24 -10.09 -0.42
N GLY A 392 35.26 -10.57 0.83
CA GLY A 392 34.74 -11.89 1.20
C GLY A 392 33.28 -11.89 1.67
N GLY A 393 32.58 -10.76 1.56
CA GLY A 393 31.21 -10.64 2.04
C GLY A 393 30.18 -11.22 1.08
N ILE A 394 28.99 -11.51 1.59
CA ILE A 394 27.89 -12.12 0.82
C ILE A 394 26.69 -11.19 0.80
N TYR A 395 26.10 -11.01 -0.38
CA TYR A 395 24.75 -10.49 -0.55
C TYR A 395 23.77 -11.65 -0.68
N ALA A 396 22.75 -11.71 0.16
CA ALA A 396 21.64 -12.65 0.04
C ALA A 396 20.34 -11.89 -0.18
N GLN A 397 19.70 -12.05 -1.33
CA GLN A 397 18.49 -11.32 -1.71
C GLN A 397 17.31 -12.27 -1.89
N ASN A 398 16.24 -12.03 -1.15
CA ASN A 398 14.95 -12.69 -1.36
C ASN A 398 14.18 -12.01 -2.50
N VAL A 399 13.67 -12.81 -3.42
CA VAL A 399 12.87 -12.37 -4.57
C VAL A 399 11.67 -13.29 -4.70
N ILE A 400 10.49 -12.71 -4.93
CA ILE A 400 9.28 -13.48 -5.25
C ILE A 400 9.02 -13.32 -6.75
N ASP A 401 8.82 -14.44 -7.45
CA ASP A 401 8.42 -14.44 -8.84
C ASP A 401 7.44 -15.59 -9.14
N TYR A 402 6.71 -15.44 -10.24
CA TYR A 402 5.71 -16.37 -10.73
C TYR A 402 6.05 -16.82 -12.16
N PRO A 403 5.54 -17.97 -12.61
CA PRO A 403 5.72 -18.40 -13.99
C PRO A 403 5.30 -17.30 -14.98
N PRO A 404 6.11 -17.02 -16.02
CA PRO A 404 7.23 -17.82 -16.52
C PRO A 404 8.61 -17.33 -16.05
N ASN A 405 8.74 -16.87 -14.80
CA ASN A 405 10.01 -16.50 -14.16
C ASN A 405 10.74 -15.32 -14.84
N ARG A 406 10.01 -14.35 -15.39
CA ARG A 406 10.63 -13.24 -16.14
C ARG A 406 11.40 -12.31 -15.22
N PHE A 407 10.87 -12.05 -14.02
CA PHE A 407 11.48 -11.09 -13.11
C PHE A 407 12.73 -11.66 -12.44
N ILE A 408 12.69 -12.89 -11.92
CA ILE A 408 13.85 -13.51 -11.28
C ILE A 408 15.02 -13.67 -12.26
N ARG A 409 14.75 -14.03 -13.52
CA ARG A 409 15.81 -14.11 -14.55
C ARG A 409 16.45 -12.75 -14.81
N ALA A 410 15.65 -11.69 -14.86
CA ALA A 410 16.14 -10.31 -15.01
C ALA A 410 16.90 -9.83 -13.76
N GLU A 411 16.42 -10.15 -12.57
CA GLU A 411 17.08 -9.77 -11.31
C GLU A 411 18.42 -10.47 -11.14
N VAL A 412 18.52 -11.77 -11.43
CA VAL A 412 19.80 -12.48 -11.43
C VAL A 412 20.77 -11.86 -12.44
N ALA A 413 20.34 -11.57 -13.67
CA ALA A 413 21.18 -10.87 -14.66
C ALA A 413 21.67 -9.50 -14.15
N THR A 414 20.80 -8.80 -13.42
CA THR A 414 21.07 -7.47 -12.87
C THR A 414 22.10 -7.51 -11.75
N VAL A 415 21.97 -8.45 -10.82
CA VAL A 415 22.96 -8.68 -9.76
C VAL A 415 24.28 -9.18 -10.37
N ALA A 416 24.24 -10.01 -11.42
CA ALA A 416 25.42 -10.49 -12.15
C ALA A 416 26.23 -9.38 -12.81
N ALA A 417 25.60 -8.25 -13.13
CA ALA A 417 26.31 -7.09 -13.67
C ALA A 417 27.20 -6.39 -12.62
N ALA A 418 26.99 -6.64 -11.31
CA ALA A 418 27.75 -6.03 -10.21
C ALA A 418 28.65 -7.02 -9.46
N PHE A 419 28.38 -8.32 -9.54
CA PHE A 419 29.12 -9.35 -8.80
C PHE A 419 29.67 -10.46 -9.72
N PRO A 420 30.94 -10.86 -9.54
CA PRO A 420 31.55 -11.92 -10.35
C PRO A 420 31.11 -13.35 -9.97
N HIS A 421 30.60 -13.56 -8.75
CA HIS A 421 30.19 -14.89 -8.28
C HIS A 421 28.75 -14.86 -7.79
N ILE A 422 27.90 -15.67 -8.43
CA ILE A 422 26.47 -15.74 -8.11
C ILE A 422 25.99 -17.19 -8.03
N ALA A 423 25.03 -17.41 -7.14
CA ALA A 423 24.22 -18.61 -7.07
C ALA A 423 22.74 -18.25 -6.85
N LEU A 424 21.85 -19.18 -7.20
CA LEU A 424 20.40 -19.05 -6.99
C LEU A 424 19.89 -20.27 -6.23
N ILE A 425 19.17 -20.05 -5.13
CA ILE A 425 18.50 -21.09 -4.36
C ILE A 425 17.00 -20.99 -4.60
N ALA A 426 16.38 -22.09 -5.04
CA ALA A 426 14.94 -22.20 -5.19
C ALA A 426 14.47 -23.66 -5.29
N PRO A 427 13.17 -23.95 -5.11
CA PRO A 427 12.61 -25.27 -5.40
C PRO A 427 12.77 -25.63 -6.89
N PRO A 428 13.07 -26.89 -7.24
CA PRO A 428 13.22 -27.32 -8.64
C PRO A 428 12.00 -27.03 -9.52
N GLU A 429 10.79 -27.19 -8.97
CA GLU A 429 9.55 -26.92 -9.70
C GLU A 429 9.35 -25.43 -9.98
N ALA A 430 9.80 -24.57 -9.08
CA ALA A 430 9.77 -23.12 -9.28
C ALA A 430 10.75 -22.72 -10.38
N ILE A 431 11.97 -23.27 -10.40
CA ILE A 431 12.96 -23.05 -11.47
C ILE A 431 12.39 -23.47 -12.84
N ALA A 432 11.67 -24.60 -12.89
CA ALA A 432 11.02 -25.10 -14.09
C ALA A 432 9.77 -24.29 -14.52
N GLY A 433 9.35 -23.29 -13.74
CA GLY A 433 8.18 -22.45 -14.04
C GLY A 433 6.85 -23.14 -13.75
N GLY A 434 6.81 -24.09 -12.81
CA GLY A 434 5.60 -24.83 -12.44
C GLY A 434 4.65 -24.03 -11.53
N HIS A 435 5.19 -23.23 -10.62
CA HIS A 435 4.43 -22.38 -9.69
C HIS A 435 5.26 -21.19 -9.20
N GLY A 436 4.63 -20.19 -8.59
CA GLY A 436 5.33 -19.07 -7.97
C GLY A 436 6.01 -19.46 -6.66
N SER A 437 7.15 -18.86 -6.36
CA SER A 437 7.93 -19.17 -5.17
C SER A 437 8.83 -18.01 -4.76
N ASN A 438 9.48 -18.18 -3.61
CA ASN A 438 10.65 -17.39 -3.24
C ASN A 438 11.89 -17.95 -3.94
N PHE A 439 12.79 -17.05 -4.27
CA PHE A 439 14.10 -17.30 -4.83
C PHE A 439 15.11 -16.53 -3.98
N VAL A 440 16.24 -17.15 -3.63
CA VAL A 440 17.32 -16.47 -2.91
C VAL A 440 18.53 -16.35 -3.82
N ILE A 441 18.85 -15.14 -4.23
CA ILE A 441 20.07 -14.83 -4.98
C ILE A 441 21.21 -14.66 -3.97
N LEU A 442 22.31 -15.37 -4.20
CA LEU A 442 23.56 -15.18 -3.48
C LEU A 442 24.57 -14.52 -4.41
N ALA A 443 25.25 -13.48 -3.93
CA ALA A 443 26.28 -12.80 -4.71
C ALA A 443 27.48 -12.41 -3.85
N SER A 444 28.68 -12.49 -4.42
CA SER A 444 29.92 -12.07 -3.73
C SER A 444 30.99 -11.63 -4.73
N LYS A 445 31.94 -10.83 -4.23
CA LYS A 445 33.18 -10.48 -4.95
C LYS A 445 34.21 -11.62 -4.92
N SER A 446 34.06 -12.56 -3.98
CA SER A 446 34.88 -13.76 -3.84
C SER A 446 34.09 -15.02 -4.21
N PRO A 447 34.75 -16.15 -4.53
CA PRO A 447 34.06 -17.40 -4.82
C PRO A 447 33.09 -17.81 -3.70
N LEU A 448 31.85 -18.12 -4.08
CA LEU A 448 30.83 -18.58 -3.13
C LEU A 448 31.11 -20.03 -2.68
N PRO A 449 30.87 -20.38 -1.40
CA PRO A 449 31.03 -21.73 -0.87
C PRO A 449 29.86 -22.65 -1.27
N VAL A 450 29.63 -22.82 -2.57
CA VAL A 450 28.45 -23.49 -3.14
C VAL A 450 28.18 -24.88 -2.54
N GLU A 451 29.21 -25.71 -2.39
CA GLU A 451 29.05 -27.09 -1.90
C GLU A 451 28.71 -27.14 -0.39
N THR A 452 29.28 -26.24 0.39
CA THR A 452 28.97 -26.16 1.83
C THR A 452 27.54 -25.65 2.04
N VAL A 453 27.14 -24.62 1.28
CA VAL A 453 25.75 -24.13 1.29
C VAL A 453 24.79 -25.22 0.83
N ARG A 454 25.10 -25.96 -0.23
CA ARG A 454 24.28 -27.10 -0.72
C ARG A 454 24.11 -28.17 0.36
N THR A 455 25.16 -28.45 1.13
CA THR A 455 25.11 -29.39 2.27
C THR A 455 24.22 -28.84 3.39
N GLY A 456 24.33 -27.57 3.76
CA GLY A 456 23.45 -26.93 4.74
C GLY A 456 21.97 -26.94 4.35
N LEU A 457 21.69 -26.74 3.06
CA LEU A 457 20.33 -26.79 2.51
C LEU A 457 19.70 -28.18 2.57
N SER A 458 20.46 -29.27 2.70
CA SER A 458 19.90 -30.62 2.81
C SER A 458 19.07 -30.85 4.09
N GLY A 459 19.25 -29.98 5.10
CA GLY A 459 18.51 -30.03 6.37
C GLY A 459 17.20 -29.24 6.39
N VAL A 460 16.85 -28.52 5.32
CA VAL A 460 15.64 -27.67 5.27
C VAL A 460 14.41 -28.50 4.93
N LYS A 461 13.22 -28.03 5.36
CA LYS A 461 11.98 -28.82 5.27
C LYS A 461 11.58 -29.20 3.84
N GLN A 462 11.80 -28.30 2.87
CA GLN A 462 11.46 -28.51 1.46
C GLN A 462 12.71 -28.73 0.60
N PRO A 463 12.68 -29.69 -0.34
CA PRO A 463 13.78 -29.88 -1.28
C PRO A 463 14.03 -28.63 -2.12
N VAL A 464 15.27 -28.12 -2.09
CA VAL A 464 15.71 -27.00 -2.92
C VAL A 464 16.94 -27.36 -3.72
N THR A 465 17.13 -26.65 -4.83
CA THR A 465 18.32 -26.71 -5.65
C THR A 465 19.07 -25.39 -5.55
N LEU A 466 20.40 -25.48 -5.59
CA LEU A 466 21.30 -24.36 -5.77
C LEU A 466 21.88 -24.43 -7.20
N LEU A 467 21.54 -23.44 -8.03
CA LEU A 467 22.10 -23.23 -9.37
C LEU A 467 23.31 -22.30 -9.30
N ALA A 468 24.40 -22.67 -9.96
CA ALA A 468 25.61 -21.85 -10.08
C ALA A 468 26.33 -22.18 -11.40
N GLY A 469 27.23 -21.29 -11.85
CA GLY A 469 27.98 -21.48 -13.08
C GLY A 469 27.08 -21.64 -14.31
N THR A 470 27.37 -22.62 -15.16
CA THR A 470 26.66 -22.81 -16.44
C THR A 470 25.16 -23.06 -16.28
N GLU A 471 24.73 -23.76 -15.22
CA GLU A 471 23.30 -24.00 -14.98
C GLU A 471 22.53 -22.70 -14.70
N LEU A 472 23.19 -21.76 -14.00
CA LEU A 472 22.62 -20.45 -13.73
C LEU A 472 22.64 -19.57 -14.98
N GLU A 473 23.72 -19.63 -15.76
CA GLU A 473 23.82 -18.92 -17.05
C GLU A 473 22.73 -19.36 -18.02
N ASP A 474 22.45 -20.66 -18.11
CA ASP A 474 21.36 -21.22 -18.92
C ASP A 474 19.98 -20.77 -18.42
N PHE A 475 19.78 -20.73 -17.09
CA PHE A 475 18.54 -20.23 -16.49
C PHE A 475 18.31 -18.75 -16.82
N VAL A 476 19.35 -17.92 -16.69
CA VAL A 476 19.27 -16.47 -16.98
C VAL A 476 19.07 -16.25 -18.49
N ALA A 477 19.79 -16.98 -19.33
CA ALA A 477 19.88 -16.81 -20.78
C ALA A 477 20.06 -15.34 -21.20
N ASP A 478 19.18 -14.81 -22.04
CA ASP A 478 19.20 -13.45 -22.58
C ASP A 478 18.37 -12.44 -21.74
N ALA A 479 18.12 -12.74 -20.46
CA ALA A 479 17.34 -11.88 -19.60
C ALA A 479 17.93 -10.47 -19.49
N ARG A 480 17.01 -9.49 -19.42
CA ARG A 480 17.37 -8.07 -19.44
C ARG A 480 17.95 -7.65 -18.10
N ILE A 481 19.04 -6.88 -18.15
CA ILE A 481 19.54 -6.15 -16.99
C ILE A 481 18.65 -4.93 -16.72
N LEU A 482 18.18 -4.82 -15.49
CA LEU A 482 17.38 -3.72 -14.98
C LEU A 482 18.28 -2.57 -14.55
N THR A 483 17.91 -1.34 -14.91
CA THR A 483 18.65 -0.13 -14.58
C THR A 483 17.71 0.91 -14.00
N ASP A 484 18.26 1.95 -13.37
CA ASP A 484 17.46 3.10 -12.88
C ASP A 484 16.54 3.69 -13.96
N ASP A 485 17.02 3.76 -15.20
CA ASP A 485 16.25 4.27 -16.33
C ASP A 485 15.15 3.31 -16.81
N TYR A 486 15.27 2.00 -16.52
CA TYR A 486 14.33 0.99 -17.00
C TYR A 486 14.32 -0.27 -16.13
N ALA A 487 13.38 -0.31 -15.17
CA ALA A 487 13.12 -1.46 -14.30
C ALA A 487 11.62 -1.77 -14.21
N PRO A 488 10.99 -2.36 -15.25
CA PRO A 488 9.55 -2.63 -15.29
C PRO A 488 9.16 -3.87 -14.46
N VAL A 489 9.50 -3.88 -13.17
CA VAL A 489 9.34 -5.04 -12.28
C VAL A 489 7.90 -5.54 -12.26
N ASP A 490 6.92 -4.64 -12.11
CA ASP A 490 5.50 -5.02 -12.09
C ASP A 490 5.05 -5.71 -13.39
N GLN A 491 5.55 -5.25 -14.55
CA GLN A 491 5.20 -5.84 -15.84
C GLN A 491 5.87 -7.19 -16.07
N LEU A 492 7.04 -7.41 -15.48
CA LEU A 492 7.71 -8.73 -15.53
C LEU A 492 6.93 -9.77 -14.72
N LEU A 493 6.26 -9.35 -13.65
CA LEU A 493 5.41 -10.21 -12.81
C LEU A 493 3.98 -10.40 -13.33
N ALA A 494 3.40 -9.37 -13.96
CA ALA A 494 1.98 -9.35 -14.32
C ALA A 494 1.61 -10.17 -15.58
N GLY A 495 2.59 -10.63 -16.36
CA GLY A 495 2.38 -11.47 -17.54
C GLY A 495 2.05 -10.70 -18.82
#